data_AF-A0A383DTX7-F1
#
_entry.id   AF-A0A383DTX7-F1
#
_cell.length_a   1.000
_cell.length_b   1.000
_cell.length_c   1.000
_cell.angle_alpha   90.00
_cell.angle_beta   90.00
_cell.angle_gamma   90.00
#
_symmetry.space_group_name_H-M   'P 1'
#
loop_
_entity.id
_entity.type
_entity.pdbx_description
1 polymer ?
#
loop_
_entity_poly.entity_id
_entity_poly.type
_entity_poly.pdbx_seq_one_letter_code
_entity_poly.pdbx_strand_id
1 'polypeptide(L)'
;MFILGFLGTLMLGHAAAIEKPWSFEPLQVQPLPKIKRAGWPQTRLDHFILSRMEKEGLQPAKAAEDRIILRRLYFDLIGLPPTQKQMDTFKRE
;
A
#
# COMPACT_ATOMS: atom_id res chain seq x y z
N MET A 1 50.62 -16.62 45.55
CA MET A 1 50.54 -18.09 45.79
C MET A 1 49.13 -18.41 46.25
N PHE A 2 48.49 -19.43 45.65
CA PHE A 2 47.08 -19.88 45.73
C PHE A 2 46.10 -19.14 44.79
N ILE A 3 46.09 -19.46 43.48
CA ILE A 3 45.40 -20.59 42.81
C ILE A 3 43.88 -20.33 42.74
N LEU A 4 43.36 -19.83 41.62
CA LEU A 4 42.86 -20.58 40.44
C LEU A 4 41.43 -21.12 40.65
N GLY A 5 40.52 -20.74 39.76
CA GLY A 5 39.32 -21.53 39.49
C GLY A 5 38.00 -20.79 39.69
N PHE A 6 37.51 -20.14 38.64
CA PHE A 6 36.22 -20.56 38.05
C PHE A 6 36.14 -20.01 36.64
N LEU A 7 36.81 -20.73 35.73
CA LEU A 7 36.53 -20.69 34.31
C LEU A 7 35.14 -21.30 34.12
N GLY A 8 34.12 -20.43 34.02
CA GLY A 8 32.73 -20.81 33.87
C GLY A 8 31.99 -19.97 32.84
N THR A 9 32.71 -19.44 31.84
CA THR A 9 32.08 -18.87 30.64
C THR A 9 31.59 -20.03 29.78
N LEU A 10 30.43 -20.61 30.13
CA LEU A 10 29.71 -21.50 29.23
C LEU A 10 28.54 -20.75 28.62
N MET A 11 28.85 -20.11 27.48
CA MET A 11 27.97 -19.79 26.36
C MET A 11 26.48 -20.08 26.60
N LEU A 12 25.75 -19.13 27.20
CA LEU A 12 24.33 -19.01 26.87
C LEU A 12 24.31 -18.59 25.39
N GLY A 13 24.08 -19.58 24.53
CA GLY A 13 23.84 -19.33 23.12
C GLY A 13 22.72 -18.32 23.00
N HIS A 14 23.04 -17.13 22.52
CA HIS A 14 22.02 -16.18 22.08
C HIS A 14 21.45 -16.77 20.78
N ALA A 15 20.50 -17.68 20.90
CA ALA A 15 19.56 -17.88 19.82
C ALA A 15 18.79 -16.57 19.72
N ALA A 16 19.27 -15.65 18.88
CA ALA A 16 18.54 -14.44 18.55
C ALA A 16 17.16 -14.90 18.08
N ALA A 17 16.09 -14.47 18.78
CA ALA A 17 14.75 -14.70 18.31
C ALA A 17 14.67 -14.14 16.90
N ILE A 18 14.40 -14.99 15.91
CA ILE A 18 14.19 -14.54 14.55
C ILE A 18 12.89 -13.75 14.59
N GLU A 19 12.99 -12.42 14.61
CA GLU A 19 11.82 -11.56 14.48
C GLU A 19 11.11 -11.92 13.18
N LYS A 20 9.84 -12.27 13.31
CA LYS A 20 9.02 -12.67 12.18
C LYS A 20 8.90 -11.47 11.24
N PRO A 21 9.26 -11.59 9.94
CA PRO A 21 9.11 -10.46 9.02
C PRO A 21 7.66 -10.02 8.95
N TRP A 22 7.43 -8.71 8.83
CA TRP A 22 6.08 -8.10 8.81
C TRP A 22 5.12 -8.75 7.81
N SER A 23 5.64 -9.32 6.72
CA SER A 23 4.85 -9.99 5.68
C SER A 23 4.22 -11.31 6.12
N PHE A 24 4.66 -11.88 7.25
CA PHE A 24 4.11 -13.12 7.80
C PHE A 24 3.14 -12.88 8.96
N GLU A 25 2.96 -11.63 9.39
CA GLU A 25 1.96 -11.29 10.40
C GLU A 25 0.55 -11.34 9.79
N PRO A 26 -0.46 -11.82 10.56
CA PRO A 26 -1.83 -11.86 10.06
C PRO A 26 -2.35 -10.44 9.81
N LEU A 27 -3.02 -10.24 8.67
CA LEU A 27 -3.64 -8.95 8.34
C LEU A 27 -4.76 -8.62 9.32
N GLN A 28 -4.70 -7.43 9.93
CA GLN A 28 -5.74 -6.94 10.81
C GLN A 28 -6.68 -5.96 10.10
N VAL A 29 -7.98 -6.14 10.30
CA VAL A 29 -9.03 -5.29 9.73
C VAL A 29 -9.16 -4.01 10.57
N GLN A 30 -8.69 -2.89 10.02
CA GLN A 30 -8.82 -1.57 10.68
C GLN A 30 -10.24 -0.96 10.60
N PRO A 31 -10.77 -0.31 11.65
CA PRO A 31 -12.06 0.38 11.53
C PRO A 31 -12.00 1.50 10.49
N LEU A 32 -13.10 1.71 9.78
CA LEU A 32 -13.19 2.78 8.79
C LEU A 32 -13.18 4.16 9.47
N PRO A 33 -12.42 5.15 8.96
CA PRO A 33 -12.42 6.50 9.50
C PRO A 33 -13.74 7.20 9.18
N LYS A 34 -14.12 8.15 10.04
CA LYS A 34 -15.23 9.05 9.78
C LYS A 34 -14.85 10.02 8.67
N ILE A 35 -15.71 10.14 7.67
CA ILE A 35 -15.55 11.04 6.51
C ILE A 35 -16.80 11.91 6.37
N LYS A 36 -16.64 13.10 5.79
CA LYS A 36 -17.75 14.01 5.53
C LYS A 36 -18.45 13.66 4.21
N ARG A 37 -17.69 13.31 3.17
CA ARG A 37 -18.22 13.02 1.82
C ARG A 37 -18.38 11.51 1.58
N ALA A 38 -19.47 10.94 2.09
CA ALA A 38 -19.73 9.49 2.02
C ALA A 38 -19.91 8.92 0.60
N GLY A 39 -20.25 9.73 -0.41
CA GLY A 39 -20.55 9.26 -1.78
C GLY A 39 -19.35 9.13 -2.72
N TRP A 40 -18.14 9.52 -2.30
CA TRP A 40 -16.94 9.45 -3.15
C TRP A 40 -16.22 8.09 -3.08
N PRO A 41 -15.99 7.49 -1.89
CA PRO A 41 -15.31 6.20 -1.78
C PRO A 41 -15.97 5.10 -2.62
N GLN A 42 -15.18 4.37 -3.40
CA GLN A 42 -15.63 3.18 -4.15
C GLN A 42 -15.15 1.89 -3.48
N THR A 43 -14.03 1.97 -2.77
CA THR A 43 -13.41 0.87 -2.03
C THR A 43 -13.19 1.24 -0.57
N ARG A 44 -12.90 0.23 0.26
CA ARG A 44 -12.58 0.42 1.69
C ARG A 44 -11.36 1.33 1.90
N LEU A 45 -10.39 1.30 0.98
CA LEU A 45 -9.17 2.11 1.07
C LEU A 45 -9.46 3.59 0.86
N ASP A 46 -10.42 3.92 0.00
CA ASP A 46 -10.76 5.30 -0.34
C ASP A 46 -11.25 6.10 0.87
N HIS A 47 -11.82 5.45 1.88
CA HIS A 47 -12.17 6.09 3.15
C HIS A 47 -10.95 6.67 3.87
N PHE A 48 -9.84 5.94 3.88
CA PHE A 48 -8.60 6.38 4.54
C PHE A 48 -7.95 7.53 3.77
N ILE A 49 -7.93 7.43 2.44
CA ILE A 49 -7.43 8.49 1.56
C ILE A 49 -8.26 9.75 1.74
N LEU A 50 -9.60 9.65 1.62
CA LEU A 50 -10.51 10.77 1.75
C LEU A 50 -10.44 11.40 3.15
N SER A 51 -10.35 10.60 4.21
CA SER A 51 -10.19 11.11 5.58
C SER A 51 -8.94 11.99 5.70
N ARG A 52 -7.82 11.57 5.10
CA ARG A 52 -6.61 12.40 5.09
C ARG A 52 -6.82 13.67 4.25
N MET A 53 -7.40 13.56 3.06
CA MET A 53 -7.67 14.71 2.19
C MET A 53 -8.55 15.76 2.90
N GLU A 54 -9.64 15.33 3.55
CA GLU A 54 -10.54 16.21 4.30
C GLU A 54 -9.85 16.90 5.47
N LYS A 55 -8.93 16.22 6.17
CA LYS A 55 -8.11 16.81 7.24
C LYS A 55 -7.20 17.92 6.71
N GLU A 56 -6.64 17.74 5.52
CA GLU A 56 -5.77 18.72 4.85
C GLU A 56 -6.55 19.78 4.05
N GLY A 57 -7.88 19.75 4.06
CA GLY A 57 -8.71 20.68 3.26
C GLY A 57 -8.67 20.42 1.75
N LEU A 58 -8.19 19.26 1.32
CA LEU A 58 -8.11 18.86 -0.08
C LEU A 58 -9.41 18.20 -0.56
N GLN A 59 -9.65 18.29 -1.86
CA GLN A 59 -10.78 17.62 -2.51
C GLN A 59 -10.30 16.59 -3.52
N PRO A 60 -11.03 15.46 -3.69
CA PRO A 60 -10.71 14.49 -4.72
C PRO A 60 -10.72 15.08 -6.12
N ALA A 61 -9.76 14.66 -6.94
CA ALA A 61 -9.75 15.00 -8.35
C ALA A 61 -10.93 14.33 -9.07
N LYS A 62 -11.39 14.97 -10.15
CA LYS A 62 -12.38 14.38 -11.05
C LYS A 62 -11.81 13.12 -11.68
N ALA A 63 -12.67 12.10 -11.87
CA ALA A 63 -12.31 10.91 -12.63
C ALA A 63 -11.81 11.30 -14.04
N ALA A 64 -10.73 10.66 -14.46
CA ALA A 64 -10.19 10.86 -15.80
C ALA A 64 -11.15 10.27 -16.84
N GLU A 65 -11.20 10.91 -18.01
CA GLU A 65 -11.93 10.42 -19.17
C GLU A 65 -11.25 9.15 -19.73
N ASP A 66 -12.03 8.25 -20.32
CA ASP A 66 -11.55 6.93 -20.77
C ASP A 66 -10.35 7.03 -21.72
N ARG A 67 -10.34 8.03 -22.61
CA ARG A 67 -9.20 8.32 -23.52
C ARG A 67 -7.89 8.57 -22.77
N ILE A 68 -7.95 9.21 -21.61
CA ILE A 68 -6.77 9.57 -20.80
C ILE A 68 -6.26 8.32 -20.08
N ILE A 69 -7.18 7.52 -19.53
CA ILE A 69 -6.85 6.28 -18.85
C ILE A 69 -6.19 5.30 -19.83
N LEU A 70 -6.80 5.09 -21.00
CA LEU A 70 -6.26 4.16 -22.00
C LEU A 70 -4.86 4.58 -22.44
N ARG A 71 -4.65 5.88 -22.70
CA ARG A 71 -3.33 6.39 -23.08
C ARG A 71 -2.29 6.13 -22.00
N ARG A 72 -2.60 6.37 -20.72
CA ARG A 72 -1.67 6.09 -19.60
C ARG A 72 -1.32 4.60 -19.53
N LEU A 73 -2.34 3.75 -19.58
CA LEU A 73 -2.16 2.30 -19.55
C LEU A 73 -1.24 1.80 -20.67
N TYR A 74 -1.41 2.31 -21.88
CA TYR A 74 -0.60 1.95 -23.04
C TYR A 74 0.87 2.38 -22.87
N PHE A 75 1.11 3.61 -22.41
CA PHE A 75 2.47 4.06 -22.12
C PHE A 75 3.11 3.30 -20.96
N ASP A 76 2.37 3.02 -19.89
CA ASP A 76 2.89 2.36 -18.70
C ASP A 76 3.23 0.89 -18.96
N LEU A 77 2.41 0.19 -19.75
CA LEU A 77 2.57 -1.25 -19.99
C LEU A 77 3.41 -1.58 -21.24
N ILE A 78 3.27 -0.80 -22.32
CA ILE A 78 3.85 -1.12 -23.64
C ILE A 78 4.84 -0.04 -24.10
N GLY A 79 4.74 1.19 -23.58
CA GLY A 79 5.60 2.31 -23.97
C GLY A 79 5.23 2.98 -25.30
N LEU A 80 4.14 2.54 -25.95
CA LEU A 80 3.65 3.08 -27.22
C LEU A 80 2.25 3.67 -27.05
N PRO A 81 1.86 4.71 -27.81
CA PRO A 81 0.51 5.25 -27.75
C PRO A 81 -0.53 4.26 -28.31
N PRO A 82 -1.79 4.33 -27.85
CA PRO A 82 -2.88 3.56 -28.45
C PRO A 82 -3.21 4.06 -29.86
N THR A 83 -3.65 3.15 -30.72
CA THR A 83 -4.20 3.47 -32.04
C THR A 83 -5.61 4.06 -31.93
N GLN A 84 -6.07 4.78 -32.96
CA GLN A 84 -7.42 5.35 -32.97
C GLN A 84 -8.51 4.29 -32.75
N LYS A 85 -8.40 3.12 -33.42
CA LYS A 85 -9.36 2.02 -33.25
C LYS A 85 -9.42 1.50 -31.82
N GLN A 86 -8.28 1.41 -31.12
CA GLN A 86 -8.22 1.01 -29.72
C GLN A 86 -8.90 2.05 -28.82
N MET A 87 -8.71 3.33 -29.11
CA MET A 87 -9.38 4.43 -28.40
C MET A 87 -10.90 4.37 -28.56
N ASP A 88 -11.40 4.12 -29.77
CA ASP A 88 -12.83 4.10 -30.07
C ASP A 88 -13.55 2.86 -29.50
N THR A 89 -12.83 1.75 -29.34
CA THR A 89 -13.40 0.47 -28.87
C THR A 89 -13.36 0.33 -27.35
N PHE A 90 -12.47 1.05 -26.67
CA PHE A 90 -12.31 0.96 -25.23
C PHE A 90 -13.53 1.52 -24.48
N LYS A 91 -14.08 0.71 -23.57
CA LYS A 91 -15.20 1.08 -22.69
C LYS A 91 -14.89 0.56 -21.30
N ARG A 92 -15.11 1.41 -20.29
CA ARG A 92 -15.04 0.99 -18.89
C ARG A 92 -16.38 0.38 -18.48
N GLU A 93 -16.32 -0.69 -17.70
CA GLU A 93 -17.48 -1.31 -17.05
C GLU A 93 -18.07 -0.41 -15.96
#